data_AF-A0A813FEJ3-F1
#
_entry.id   AF-A0A813FEJ3-F1
#
_cell.length_a   1.000
_cell.length_b   1.000
_cell.length_c   1.000
_cell.angle_alpha   90.00
_cell.angle_beta   90.00
_cell.angle_gamma   90.00
#
_symmetry.space_group_name_H-M   'P 1'
#
loop_
_entity.id
_entity.type
_entity.pdbx_description
1 polymer ?
#
loop_
_entity_poly.entity_id
_entity_poly.type
_entity_poly.pdbx_seq_one_letter_code
_entity_poly.pdbx_strand_id
1 'polypeptide(L)'
;DDILKVLSPLAPLSNRGEPLRALLCTYFFAAALVMIGDVNAVAPLLTMCFLVAYTFMNFSCCLLVWLRSSSFRLPGIHHQRWRLYYIIVGFSGFCICISIMFMVEWVWAIIALTLSFMLYLRINWKTTERQWGSALDGVRFQLAFNSLMQLEDSQKHVVNWRPQILVVYKLKLEEELNGLSNHAILTFCSQLRKGKGFCIVACILEAEHQDEESLRKAAIEKSVVKSLMKSEGIQGFAEVVVSPSWAEGTSYIIQLAGIGGISPNTVMLTWPSNWQTQPLKAKNFATVLHMALVSKKAILAVKGVHNLP
;
A
#
# COMPACT_ATOMS: atom_id res chain seq x y z
N ASP A 1 -9.10 -14.41 -16.85
CA ASP A 1 -8.56 -13.94 -15.54
C ASP A 1 -7.37 -14.73 -15.00
N ASP A 2 -7.09 -15.95 -15.48
CA ASP A 2 -5.92 -16.76 -15.09
C ASP A 2 -5.67 -16.89 -13.58
N ILE A 3 -6.72 -16.77 -12.75
CA ILE A 3 -6.63 -16.84 -11.29
C ILE A 3 -6.19 -18.25 -10.87
N LEU A 4 -6.76 -19.26 -11.53
CA LEU A 4 -6.42 -20.67 -11.35
C LEU A 4 -5.76 -21.20 -12.62
N LYS A 5 -4.43 -21.09 -12.72
CA LYS A 5 -3.65 -21.60 -13.87
C LYS A 5 -3.89 -23.10 -14.16
N VAL A 6 -4.33 -23.87 -13.16
CA VAL A 6 -4.67 -25.30 -13.33
C VAL A 6 -5.87 -25.49 -14.28
N LEU A 7 -6.79 -24.53 -14.35
CA LEU A 7 -7.97 -24.58 -15.21
C LEU A 7 -7.74 -23.96 -16.60
N SER A 8 -6.52 -23.46 -16.90
CA SER A 8 -6.21 -22.88 -18.21
C SER A 8 -6.44 -23.81 -19.40
N PRO A 9 -6.31 -25.16 -19.30
CA PRO A 9 -6.59 -26.03 -20.44
C PRO A 9 -8.06 -26.05 -20.87
N LEU A 10 -8.98 -25.66 -19.98
CA LEU A 10 -10.43 -25.55 -20.23
C LEU A 10 -10.84 -24.20 -20.83
N ALA A 11 -9.95 -23.19 -20.78
CA ALA A 11 -10.21 -21.84 -21.24
C ALA A 11 -10.35 -21.63 -22.76
N PRO A 12 -9.68 -22.39 -23.67
CA PRO A 12 -9.72 -22.06 -25.09
C PRO A 12 -11.09 -22.32 -25.69
N LEU A 13 -11.58 -21.30 -26.42
CA LEU A 13 -12.86 -21.30 -27.12
C LEU A 13 -12.69 -21.88 -28.53
N SER A 14 -13.77 -22.46 -29.05
CA SER A 14 -13.87 -22.88 -30.46
C SER A 14 -13.92 -21.65 -31.39
N ASN A 15 -13.80 -21.87 -32.70
CA ASN A 15 -13.92 -20.82 -33.73
C ASN A 15 -15.28 -20.10 -33.70
N ARG A 16 -16.31 -20.71 -33.09
CA ARG A 16 -17.65 -20.12 -32.90
C ARG A 16 -17.82 -19.40 -31.55
N GLY A 17 -16.77 -19.32 -30.72
CA GLY A 17 -16.86 -18.78 -29.36
C GLY A 17 -17.44 -19.75 -28.34
N GLU A 18 -17.54 -21.04 -28.65
CA GLU A 18 -18.11 -22.05 -27.75
C GLU A 18 -17.02 -22.72 -26.88
N PRO A 19 -17.20 -22.85 -25.56
CA PRO A 19 -16.22 -23.45 -24.66
C PRO A 19 -16.31 -24.99 -24.67
N LEU A 20 -15.94 -25.63 -25.78
CA LEU A 20 -16.10 -27.08 -26.00
C LEU A 20 -15.45 -27.95 -24.91
N ARG A 21 -14.23 -27.60 -24.47
CA ARG A 21 -13.52 -28.39 -23.44
C ARG A 21 -14.20 -28.31 -22.08
N ALA A 22 -14.70 -27.13 -21.70
CA ALA A 22 -15.45 -26.96 -20.47
C ALA A 22 -16.80 -27.70 -20.54
N LEU A 23 -17.48 -27.66 -21.69
CA LEU A 23 -18.73 -28.39 -21.91
C LEU A 23 -18.56 -29.91 -21.82
N LEU A 24 -17.49 -30.46 -22.41
CA LEU A 24 -17.18 -31.89 -22.25
C LEU A 24 -16.90 -32.25 -20.80
N CYS A 25 -16.16 -31.40 -20.07
CA CYS A 25 -15.88 -31.61 -18.66
C CYS A 25 -17.17 -31.62 -17.81
N THR A 26 -18.09 -30.68 -18.04
CA THR A 26 -19.38 -30.66 -17.32
C THR A 26 -20.26 -31.84 -17.70
N TYR A 27 -20.26 -32.25 -18.97
CA TYR A 27 -20.98 -33.44 -19.43
C TYR A 27 -20.51 -34.71 -18.71
N PHE A 28 -19.20 -34.98 -18.67
CA PHE A 28 -18.68 -36.17 -17.97
C PHE A 28 -18.95 -36.12 -16.47
N PHE A 29 -18.83 -34.94 -15.86
CA PHE A 29 -19.15 -34.77 -14.43
C PHE A 29 -20.63 -35.03 -14.14
N ALA A 30 -21.53 -34.49 -14.96
CA ALA A 30 -22.97 -34.73 -14.83
C ALA A 30 -23.33 -36.20 -15.08
N ALA A 31 -22.74 -36.83 -16.10
CA ALA A 31 -22.95 -38.25 -16.39
C ALA A 31 -22.52 -39.14 -15.21
N ALA A 32 -21.40 -38.83 -14.56
CA ALA A 32 -20.95 -39.56 -13.37
C ALA A 32 -21.94 -39.43 -12.19
N LEU A 33 -22.54 -38.26 -12.00
CA LEU A 33 -23.59 -38.07 -10.97
C LEU A 33 -24.88 -38.83 -11.31
N VAL A 34 -25.27 -38.89 -12.57
CA VAL A 34 -26.46 -39.65 -13.02
C VAL A 34 -26.25 -41.16 -12.84
N MET A 35 -25.03 -41.65 -13.06
CA MET A 35 -24.68 -43.07 -12.86
C MET A 35 -24.85 -43.55 -11.42
N ILE A 36 -24.93 -42.66 -10.42
CA ILE A 36 -25.23 -43.02 -9.02
C ILE A 36 -26.64 -43.65 -8.91
N GLY A 37 -27.57 -43.27 -9.80
CA GLY A 37 -28.89 -43.90 -9.89
C GLY A 37 -29.85 -43.60 -8.74
N ASP A 38 -29.43 -42.80 -7.74
CA ASP A 38 -30.25 -42.39 -6.60
C ASP A 38 -30.24 -40.86 -6.44
N VAL A 39 -31.41 -40.26 -6.63
CA VAL A 39 -31.63 -38.82 -6.47
C VAL A 39 -31.40 -38.37 -5.03
N ASN A 40 -31.73 -39.21 -4.04
CA ASN A 40 -31.57 -38.87 -2.63
C ASN A 40 -30.10 -38.81 -2.21
N ALA A 41 -29.23 -39.58 -2.86
CA ALA A 41 -27.78 -39.49 -2.66
C ALA A 41 -27.17 -38.23 -3.28
N VAL A 42 -27.71 -37.74 -4.40
CA VAL A 42 -27.17 -36.57 -5.12
C VAL A 42 -27.68 -35.23 -4.55
N ALA A 43 -28.90 -35.19 -4.03
CA ALA A 43 -29.53 -33.95 -3.55
C ALA A 43 -28.74 -33.20 -2.44
N PRO A 44 -28.15 -33.88 -1.43
CA PRO A 44 -27.32 -33.22 -0.42
C PRO A 44 -26.05 -32.60 -1.02
N LEU A 45 -25.41 -33.26 -1.99
CA LEU A 45 -24.20 -32.74 -2.65
C LEU A 45 -24.47 -31.42 -3.38
N LEU A 46 -25.57 -31.36 -4.14
CA LEU A 46 -25.96 -30.15 -4.85
C LEU A 46 -26.32 -29.02 -3.87
N THR A 47 -27.07 -29.34 -2.82
CA THR A 47 -27.44 -28.40 -1.75
C THR A 47 -26.21 -27.79 -1.08
N MET A 48 -25.18 -28.58 -0.79
CA MET A 48 -23.93 -28.10 -0.20
C MET A 48 -23.20 -27.10 -1.12
N CYS A 49 -23.11 -27.38 -2.42
CA CYS A 49 -22.48 -26.47 -3.38
C CYS A 49 -23.18 -25.09 -3.42
N PHE A 50 -24.51 -25.07 -3.42
CA PHE A 50 -25.27 -23.81 -3.39
C PHE A 50 -25.15 -23.08 -2.05
N LEU A 51 -25.22 -23.80 -0.93
CA LEU A 51 -25.08 -23.18 0.40
C LEU A 51 -23.70 -22.56 0.61
N VAL A 52 -22.63 -23.17 0.09
CA VAL A 52 -21.28 -22.60 0.11
C VAL A 52 -21.24 -21.29 -0.68
N ALA A 53 -21.80 -21.27 -1.89
CA ALA A 53 -21.85 -20.06 -2.71
C ALA A 53 -22.63 -18.92 -2.01
N TYR A 54 -23.78 -19.24 -1.42
CA TYR A 54 -24.59 -18.26 -0.67
C TYR A 54 -23.89 -17.79 0.61
N THR A 55 -23.19 -18.67 1.31
CA THR A 55 -22.39 -18.34 2.50
C THR A 55 -21.35 -17.27 2.16
N PHE A 56 -20.53 -17.51 1.13
CA PHE A 56 -19.48 -16.56 0.75
C PHE A 56 -20.02 -15.28 0.10
N MET A 57 -21.14 -15.34 -0.62
CA MET A 57 -21.81 -14.15 -1.14
C MET A 57 -22.29 -13.23 -0.01
N ASN A 58 -23.02 -13.80 0.96
CA ASN A 58 -23.53 -13.07 2.12
C ASN A 58 -22.39 -12.50 2.98
N PHE A 59 -21.34 -13.29 3.22
CA PHE A 59 -20.15 -12.86 3.95
C PHE A 59 -19.42 -11.71 3.23
N SER A 60 -19.20 -11.84 1.91
CA SER A 60 -18.50 -10.83 1.13
C SER A 60 -19.26 -9.50 1.11
N CYS A 61 -20.59 -9.54 0.96
CA CYS A 61 -21.44 -8.36 1.05
C CYS A 61 -21.34 -7.69 2.43
N CYS A 62 -21.51 -8.47 3.51
CA CYS A 62 -21.38 -7.97 4.88
C CYS A 62 -20.02 -7.30 5.12
N LEU A 63 -18.95 -7.98 4.72
CA LEU A 63 -17.57 -7.52 4.90
C LEU A 63 -17.28 -6.24 4.10
N LEU A 64 -17.70 -6.16 2.84
CA LEU A 64 -17.50 -4.97 2.01
C LEU A 64 -18.24 -3.74 2.55
N VAL A 65 -19.46 -3.94 3.08
CA VAL A 65 -20.23 -2.86 3.72
C VAL A 65 -19.61 -2.43 5.05
N TRP A 66 -19.13 -3.40 5.85
CA TRP A 66 -18.47 -3.13 7.12
C TRP A 66 -17.15 -2.35 6.94
N LEU A 67 -16.32 -2.76 5.98
CA LEU A 67 -15.04 -2.12 5.66
C LEU A 67 -15.18 -0.80 4.87
N ARG A 68 -16.40 -0.43 4.45
CA ARG A 68 -16.67 0.75 3.63
C ARG A 68 -15.81 0.77 2.36
N SER A 69 -15.78 -0.36 1.65
CA SER A 69 -15.05 -0.46 0.39
C SER A 69 -15.59 0.55 -0.63
N SER A 70 -14.70 1.36 -1.22
CA SER A 70 -15.06 2.43 -2.17
C SER A 70 -15.58 1.90 -3.51
N SER A 71 -15.21 0.67 -3.88
CA SER A 71 -15.68 0.00 -5.10
C SER A 71 -17.11 -0.53 -4.99
N PHE A 72 -17.62 -0.72 -3.78
CA PHE A 72 -18.92 -1.34 -3.53
C PHE A 72 -20.01 -0.28 -3.35
N ARG A 73 -20.84 -0.08 -4.38
CA ARG A 73 -21.86 0.97 -4.41
C ARG A 73 -23.26 0.36 -4.39
N LEU A 74 -23.77 0.09 -3.19
CA LEU A 74 -25.19 -0.26 -3.02
C LEU A 74 -26.05 1.00 -2.84
N PRO A 75 -27.27 1.01 -3.39
CA PRO A 75 -28.21 2.10 -3.16
C PRO A 75 -28.42 2.36 -1.66
N GLY A 76 -28.27 3.61 -1.24
CA GLY A 76 -28.52 4.04 0.14
C GLY A 76 -27.41 3.74 1.15
N ILE A 77 -26.26 3.17 0.76
CA ILE A 77 -25.16 2.81 1.69
C ILE A 77 -24.59 4.01 2.48
N HIS A 78 -24.75 5.23 1.95
CA HIS A 78 -24.36 6.48 2.61
C HIS A 78 -25.16 6.74 3.89
N HIS A 79 -26.42 6.29 3.95
CA HIS A 79 -27.24 6.41 5.15
C HIS A 79 -26.92 5.29 6.14
N GLN A 80 -26.60 5.67 7.38
CA GLN A 80 -26.23 4.75 8.45
C GLN A 80 -27.27 3.64 8.70
N ARG A 81 -28.57 3.94 8.53
CA ARG A 81 -29.67 2.97 8.69
C ARG A 81 -29.60 1.83 7.67
N TRP A 82 -29.44 2.16 6.39
CA TRP A 82 -29.35 1.17 5.31
C TRP A 82 -28.05 0.36 5.39
N ARG A 83 -26.97 0.99 5.82
CA ARG A 83 -25.70 0.29 6.08
C ARG A 83 -25.85 -0.80 7.15
N LEU A 84 -26.44 -0.46 8.30
CA LEU A 84 -26.70 -1.42 9.38
C LEU A 84 -27.61 -2.55 8.90
N TYR A 85 -28.65 -2.23 8.13
CA TYR A 85 -29.53 -3.22 7.52
C TYR A 85 -28.75 -4.24 6.67
N TYR A 86 -27.92 -3.79 5.73
CA TYR A 86 -27.14 -4.70 4.88
C TYR A 86 -26.13 -5.55 5.67
N ILE A 87 -25.50 -4.99 6.70
CA ILE A 87 -24.59 -5.74 7.59
C ILE A 87 -25.36 -6.84 8.32
N ILE A 88 -26.50 -6.49 8.94
CA ILE A 88 -27.31 -7.44 9.72
C ILE A 88 -27.86 -8.54 8.80
N VAL A 89 -28.44 -8.18 7.66
CA VAL A 89 -28.99 -9.14 6.71
C VAL A 89 -27.90 -10.04 6.15
N GLY A 90 -26.78 -9.48 5.69
CA GLY A 90 -25.66 -10.26 5.18
C GLY A 90 -25.06 -11.20 6.23
N PHE A 91 -24.85 -10.73 7.45
CA PHE A 91 -24.36 -11.57 8.54
C PHE A 91 -25.37 -12.66 8.93
N SER A 92 -26.66 -12.34 9.00
CA SER A 92 -27.70 -13.32 9.29
C SER A 92 -27.78 -14.39 8.19
N GLY A 93 -27.70 -14.01 6.91
CA GLY A 93 -27.70 -14.94 5.79
C GLY A 93 -26.49 -15.86 5.82
N PHE A 94 -25.31 -15.33 6.13
CA PHE A 94 -24.09 -16.11 6.35
C PHE A 94 -24.28 -17.17 7.46
N CYS A 95 -24.79 -16.76 8.63
CA CYS A 95 -25.00 -17.67 9.76
C CYS A 95 -26.06 -18.73 9.47
N ILE A 96 -27.18 -18.35 8.82
CA ILE A 96 -28.25 -19.28 8.44
C ILE A 96 -27.73 -20.31 7.43
N CYS A 97 -27.00 -19.89 6.40
CA CYS A 97 -26.44 -20.82 5.41
C CYS A 97 -25.49 -21.84 6.05
N ILE A 98 -24.58 -21.40 6.93
CA ILE A 98 -23.69 -22.31 7.66
C ILE A 98 -24.48 -23.26 8.55
N SER A 99 -25.47 -22.75 9.27
CA SER A 99 -26.30 -23.58 10.17
C SER A 99 -27.03 -24.68 9.38
N ILE A 100 -27.63 -24.33 8.24
CA ILE A 100 -28.31 -25.30 7.37
C ILE A 100 -27.30 -26.33 6.82
N MET A 101 -26.09 -25.93 6.43
CA MET A 101 -25.06 -26.89 5.99
C MET A 101 -24.76 -27.92 7.07
N PHE A 102 -24.55 -27.49 8.32
CA PHE A 102 -24.29 -28.42 9.42
C PHE A 102 -25.50 -29.29 9.76
N MET A 103 -26.73 -28.79 9.59
CA MET A 103 -27.95 -29.59 9.81
C MET A 103 -28.19 -30.63 8.71
N VAL A 104 -27.80 -30.37 7.47
CA VAL A 104 -27.97 -31.32 6.36
C VAL A 104 -26.98 -32.47 6.51
N GLU A 105 -25.67 -32.19 6.56
CA GLU A 105 -24.65 -33.21 6.78
C GLU A 105 -23.32 -32.55 7.20
N TRP A 106 -22.93 -32.78 8.46
CA TRP A 106 -21.82 -32.08 9.10
C TRP A 106 -20.45 -32.44 8.50
N VAL A 107 -20.26 -33.70 8.06
CA VAL A 107 -18.99 -34.15 7.49
C VAL A 107 -18.70 -33.43 6.16
N TRP A 108 -19.68 -33.39 5.26
CA TRP A 108 -19.55 -32.68 3.98
C TRP A 108 -19.43 -31.17 4.17
N ALA A 109 -20.11 -30.60 5.17
CA ALA A 109 -19.98 -29.19 5.50
C ALA A 109 -18.54 -28.80 5.88
N ILE A 110 -17.88 -29.59 6.75
CA ILE A 110 -16.49 -29.36 7.14
C ILE A 110 -15.54 -29.46 5.94
N ILE A 111 -15.72 -30.49 5.10
CA ILE A 111 -14.91 -30.70 3.90
C ILE A 111 -15.04 -29.50 2.95
N ALA A 112 -16.27 -29.07 2.66
CA ALA A 112 -16.55 -27.98 1.74
C ALA A 112 -16.02 -26.62 2.24
N LEU A 113 -16.18 -26.32 3.53
CA LEU A 113 -15.64 -25.11 4.15
C LEU A 113 -14.11 -25.11 4.14
N THR A 114 -13.49 -26.24 4.48
CA THR A 114 -12.03 -26.38 4.49
C THR A 114 -11.45 -26.23 3.08
N LEU A 115 -12.04 -26.89 2.08
CA LEU A 115 -11.63 -26.78 0.68
C LEU A 115 -11.74 -25.33 0.18
N SER A 116 -12.84 -24.66 0.51
CA SER A 116 -13.07 -23.27 0.11
C SER A 116 -12.08 -22.30 0.78
N PHE A 117 -11.77 -22.52 2.06
CA PHE A 117 -10.76 -21.74 2.78
C PHE A 117 -9.35 -21.94 2.20
N MET A 118 -8.98 -23.18 1.87
CA MET A 118 -7.70 -23.49 1.22
C MET A 118 -7.60 -22.85 -0.18
N LEU A 119 -8.69 -22.87 -0.95
CA LEU A 119 -8.76 -22.19 -2.24
C LEU A 119 -8.55 -20.68 -2.08
N TYR A 120 -9.22 -20.07 -1.10
CA TYR A 120 -9.06 -18.65 -0.78
C TYR A 120 -7.61 -18.29 -0.44
N LEU A 121 -6.97 -19.05 0.46
CA LEU A 121 -5.56 -18.82 0.83
C LEU A 121 -4.63 -18.95 -0.38
N ARG A 122 -4.85 -19.97 -1.21
CA ARG A 122 -4.06 -20.19 -2.42
C ARG A 122 -4.18 -19.03 -3.42
N ILE A 123 -5.40 -18.52 -3.61
CA ILE A 123 -5.64 -17.36 -4.48
C ILE A 123 -4.96 -16.13 -3.90
N ASN A 124 -5.17 -15.84 -2.61
CA ASN A 124 -4.61 -14.65 -1.97
C ASN A 124 -3.06 -14.63 -2.02
N TRP A 125 -2.42 -15.78 -1.80
CA TRP A 125 -0.96 -15.89 -1.92
C TRP A 125 -0.49 -15.55 -3.33
N LYS A 126 -1.11 -16.13 -4.37
CA LYS A 126 -0.69 -15.92 -5.77
C LYS A 126 -1.10 -14.57 -6.37
N THR A 127 -2.21 -13.98 -5.92
CA THR A 127 -2.73 -12.71 -6.45
C THR A 127 -1.88 -11.50 -6.05
N THR A 128 -1.04 -11.64 -5.01
CA THR A 128 -0.10 -10.58 -4.58
C THR A 128 0.88 -10.14 -5.69
N GLU A 129 0.99 -10.90 -6.79
CA GLU A 129 1.90 -10.61 -7.92
C GLU A 129 1.25 -9.89 -9.13
N ARG A 130 -0.05 -9.56 -9.16
CA ARG A 130 -0.71 -9.00 -10.37
C ARG A 130 -1.15 -7.53 -10.25
N GLN A 131 -1.01 -6.81 -11.38
CA GLN A 131 -1.13 -5.35 -11.57
C GLN A 131 -2.49 -4.69 -11.26
N TRP A 132 -3.52 -5.47 -10.93
CA TRP A 132 -4.82 -4.94 -10.50
C TRP A 132 -4.84 -5.00 -8.98
N GLY A 133 -4.76 -3.84 -8.33
CA GLY A 133 -4.71 -3.74 -6.86
C GLY A 133 -5.73 -4.67 -6.20
N SER A 134 -5.29 -5.38 -5.15
CA SER A 134 -6.16 -6.31 -4.44
C SER A 134 -7.35 -5.55 -3.86
N ALA A 135 -8.53 -6.19 -3.75
CA ALA A 135 -9.65 -5.61 -3.00
C ALA A 135 -9.23 -5.19 -1.58
N LEU A 136 -8.22 -5.86 -1.00
CA LEU A 136 -7.61 -5.50 0.28
C LEU A 136 -6.75 -4.23 0.21
N ASP A 137 -6.16 -3.90 -0.93
CA ASP A 137 -5.39 -2.66 -1.09
C ASP A 137 -6.31 -1.44 -1.14
N GLY A 138 -7.50 -1.57 -1.73
CA GLY A 138 -8.55 -0.56 -1.64
C GLY A 138 -8.99 -0.30 -0.19
N VAL A 139 -9.12 -1.37 0.61
CA VAL A 139 -9.40 -1.26 2.05
C VAL A 139 -8.24 -0.58 2.79
N ARG A 140 -7.00 -1.00 2.56
CA ARG A 140 -5.81 -0.40 3.18
C ARG A 140 -5.69 1.09 2.86
N PHE A 141 -5.94 1.46 1.61
CA PHE A 141 -5.95 2.85 1.17
C PHE A 141 -7.02 3.66 1.93
N GLN A 142 -8.25 3.17 2.00
CA GLN A 142 -9.33 3.88 2.70
C GLN A 142 -9.05 4.01 4.21
N LEU A 143 -8.48 2.98 4.83
CA LEU A 143 -8.05 3.03 6.23
C LEU A 143 -6.96 4.10 6.44
N ALA A 144 -5.95 4.14 5.57
CA ALA A 144 -4.90 5.15 5.62
C ALA A 144 -5.45 6.57 5.43
N PHE A 145 -6.31 6.77 4.42
CA PHE A 145 -6.95 8.05 4.13
C PHE A 145 -7.82 8.55 5.30
N ASN A 146 -8.69 7.69 5.84
CA ASN A 146 -9.52 8.05 6.99
C ASN A 146 -8.66 8.40 8.22
N SER A 147 -7.54 7.70 8.41
CA SER A 147 -6.61 7.99 9.50
C SER A 147 -5.94 9.36 9.31
N LEU A 148 -5.55 9.72 8.09
CA LEU A 148 -4.98 11.04 7.76
C LEU A 148 -5.98 12.18 8.04
N MET A 149 -7.24 12.02 7.63
CA MET A 149 -8.30 13.00 7.89
C MET A 149 -8.52 13.23 9.39
N GLN A 150 -8.58 12.16 10.19
CA GLN A 150 -8.71 12.27 11.65
C GLN A 150 -7.49 12.97 12.28
N LEU A 151 -6.30 12.73 11.72
CA LEU A 151 -5.07 13.32 12.23
C LEU A 151 -5.05 14.84 12.00
N GLU A 152 -5.54 15.30 10.85
CA GLU A 152 -5.65 16.72 10.51
C GLU A 152 -6.55 17.50 11.49
N ASP A 153 -7.67 16.91 11.91
CA ASP A 153 -8.53 17.51 12.94
C ASP A 153 -7.84 17.60 14.31
N SER A 154 -7.05 16.58 14.66
CA SER A 154 -6.39 16.48 15.97
C SER A 154 -5.15 17.38 16.14
N GLN A 155 -4.47 17.74 15.05
CA GLN A 155 -3.22 18.53 15.11
C GLN A 155 -3.40 19.96 15.64
N LYS A 156 -4.63 20.46 15.77
CA LYS A 156 -4.89 21.80 16.32
C LYS A 156 -4.49 21.96 17.80
N HIS A 157 -4.30 20.86 18.54
CA HIS A 157 -4.04 20.88 19.99
C HIS A 157 -2.92 19.92 20.44
N VAL A 158 -1.73 19.97 19.83
CA VAL A 158 -0.62 19.11 20.25
C VAL A 158 0.14 19.71 21.44
N VAL A 159 -0.08 19.18 22.65
CA VAL A 159 0.67 19.56 23.87
C VAL A 159 2.08 18.93 23.89
N ASN A 160 2.23 17.75 23.27
CA ASN A 160 3.47 16.98 23.24
C ASN A 160 4.11 17.04 21.85
N TRP A 161 5.17 17.84 21.70
CA TRP A 161 5.92 17.91 20.44
C TRP A 161 6.72 16.61 20.19
N ARG A 162 6.72 16.14 18.93
CA ARG A 162 7.55 15.02 18.47
C ARG A 162 8.19 15.37 17.12
N PRO A 163 9.47 15.06 16.89
CA PRO A 163 10.14 15.37 15.63
C PRO A 163 9.60 14.48 14.50
N GLN A 164 9.10 15.13 13.45
CA GLN A 164 8.76 14.55 12.15
C GLN A 164 9.77 15.11 11.13
N ILE A 165 10.70 14.27 10.68
CA ILE A 165 11.97 14.74 10.11
C ILE A 165 11.91 14.74 8.57
N LEU A 166 12.22 15.87 7.96
CA LEU A 166 12.59 15.99 6.56
C LEU A 166 14.12 16.06 6.48
N VAL A 167 14.76 15.00 6.01
CA VAL A 167 16.21 14.96 5.78
C VAL A 167 16.49 15.49 4.39
N VAL A 168 17.18 16.62 4.28
CA VAL A 168 17.71 17.11 3.01
C VAL A 168 19.03 16.39 2.76
N TYR A 169 18.98 15.33 1.97
CA TYR A 169 20.11 14.49 1.63
C TYR A 169 20.70 14.94 0.29
N LYS A 170 22.01 15.16 0.25
CA LYS A 170 22.72 15.44 -0.99
C LYS A 170 23.33 14.14 -1.48
N LEU A 171 22.62 13.47 -2.38
CA LEU A 171 23.15 12.32 -3.10
C LEU A 171 24.25 12.79 -4.06
N LYS A 172 25.37 12.08 -4.09
CA LYS A 172 26.39 12.24 -5.11
C LYS A 172 26.60 10.90 -5.78
N LEU A 173 25.85 10.67 -6.86
CA LEU A 173 25.75 9.38 -7.51
C LEU A 173 27.13 8.78 -7.86
N GLU A 174 28.08 9.62 -8.30
CA GLU A 174 29.44 9.19 -8.62
C GLU A 174 30.22 8.68 -7.39
N GLU A 175 30.07 9.31 -6.22
CA GLU A 175 30.71 8.86 -4.98
C GLU A 175 30.06 7.57 -4.45
N GLU A 176 28.76 7.40 -4.66
CA GLU A 176 28.00 6.18 -4.33
C GLU A 176 28.42 5.00 -5.18
N LEU A 177 28.53 5.17 -6.51
CA LEU A 177 28.98 4.11 -7.42
C LEU A 177 30.43 3.68 -7.12
N ASN A 178 31.24 4.60 -6.59
CA ASN A 178 32.61 4.33 -6.19
C ASN A 178 32.73 3.81 -4.74
N GLY A 179 31.62 3.68 -4.00
CA GLY A 179 31.62 3.20 -2.60
C GLY A 179 32.30 4.15 -1.60
N LEU A 180 32.42 5.43 -1.95
CA LEU A 180 33.12 6.47 -1.17
C LEU A 180 32.15 7.35 -0.38
N SER A 181 30.84 7.10 -0.48
CA SER A 181 29.79 7.88 0.16
C SER A 181 29.72 7.60 1.67
N ASN A 182 29.86 8.65 2.47
CA ASN A 182 29.58 8.60 3.90
C ASN A 182 28.14 9.04 4.17
N HIS A 183 27.31 8.09 4.62
CA HIS A 183 25.89 8.30 4.90
C HIS A 183 25.59 8.75 6.33
N ALA A 184 26.56 9.27 7.08
CA ALA A 184 26.40 9.50 8.52
C ALA A 184 25.21 10.41 8.92
N ILE A 185 24.69 11.28 8.04
CA ILE A 185 23.43 11.99 8.32
C ILE A 185 22.22 11.05 8.36
N LEU A 186 22.18 10.02 7.51
CA LEU A 186 21.15 8.99 7.52
C LEU A 186 21.31 8.10 8.75
N THR A 187 22.53 7.69 9.08
CA THR A 187 22.83 6.91 10.30
C THR A 187 22.40 7.68 11.56
N PHE A 188 22.74 8.97 11.64
CA PHE A 188 22.30 9.85 12.73
C PHE A 188 20.77 9.98 12.80
N CYS A 189 20.09 10.12 11.64
CA CYS A 189 18.63 10.12 11.58
C CYS A 189 18.04 8.82 12.15
N SER A 190 18.63 7.68 11.80
CA SER A 190 18.22 6.36 12.26
C SER A 190 18.35 6.24 13.78
N GLN A 191 19.49 6.66 14.34
CA GLN A 191 19.75 6.68 15.78
C GLN A 191 18.79 7.61 16.53
N LEU A 192 18.54 8.81 16.01
CA LEU A 192 17.63 9.80 16.61
C LEU A 192 16.18 9.28 16.68
N ARG A 193 15.73 8.58 15.63
CA ARG A 193 14.35 8.10 15.52
C ARG A 193 14.10 6.73 16.13
N LYS A 194 15.15 5.89 16.25
CA LYS A 194 15.05 4.46 16.63
C LYS A 194 13.93 3.72 15.87
N GLY A 195 13.82 4.00 14.56
CA GLY A 195 12.83 3.39 13.66
C GLY A 195 11.38 3.88 13.81
N LYS A 196 11.08 4.87 14.66
CA LYS A 196 9.72 5.38 14.88
C LYS A 196 9.53 6.80 14.35
N GLY A 197 8.27 7.20 14.19
CA GLY A 197 7.89 8.55 13.74
C GLY A 197 7.87 8.71 12.22
N PHE A 198 7.44 9.86 11.73
CA PHE A 198 7.40 10.17 10.31
C PHE A 198 8.74 10.71 9.82
N CYS A 199 9.20 10.26 8.65
CA CYS A 199 10.42 10.74 8.03
C CYS A 199 10.35 10.71 6.51
N ILE A 200 10.82 11.78 5.90
CA ILE A 200 11.06 11.88 4.47
C ILE A 200 12.55 12.14 4.26
N VAL A 201 13.20 11.37 3.39
CA VAL A 201 14.54 11.67 2.89
C VAL A 201 14.39 12.25 1.49
N ALA A 202 14.75 13.51 1.33
CA ALA A 202 14.59 14.27 0.10
C ALA A 202 15.94 14.54 -0.56
N CYS A 203 16.03 14.28 -1.87
CA CYS A 203 17.15 14.71 -2.71
C CYS A 203 16.68 15.71 -3.76
N ILE A 204 17.58 16.59 -4.19
CA ILE A 204 17.31 17.54 -5.25
C ILE A 204 18.23 17.23 -6.42
N LEU A 205 17.63 16.92 -7.57
CA LEU A 205 18.33 16.74 -8.84
C LEU A 205 18.31 18.08 -9.58
N GLU A 206 19.49 18.68 -9.74
CA GLU A 206 19.63 19.93 -10.49
C GLU A 206 19.57 19.65 -12.00
N ALA A 207 18.54 20.17 -12.67
CA ALA A 207 18.38 20.05 -14.12
C ALA A 207 17.75 21.33 -14.68
N GLU A 208 18.31 21.84 -15.78
CA GLU A 208 17.86 23.07 -16.43
C GLU A 208 16.47 22.91 -17.09
N HIS A 209 16.18 21.71 -17.61
CA HIS A 209 14.90 21.35 -18.22
C HIS A 209 14.32 20.09 -17.57
N GLN A 210 12.99 20.08 -17.39
CA GLN A 210 12.24 18.92 -16.87
C GLN A 210 11.90 17.94 -18.02
N ASP A 211 12.94 17.36 -18.62
CA ASP A 211 12.79 16.41 -19.72
C ASP A 211 12.52 15.00 -19.21
N GLU A 212 12.02 14.12 -20.08
CA GLU A 212 11.76 12.71 -19.74
C GLU A 212 13.01 12.01 -19.16
N GLU A 213 14.20 12.37 -19.65
CA GLU A 213 15.47 11.84 -19.14
C GLU A 213 15.72 12.27 -17.68
N SER A 214 15.42 13.53 -17.33
CA SER A 214 15.59 14.05 -15.96
C SER A 214 14.66 13.32 -14.98
N LEU A 215 13.43 13.03 -15.40
CA LEU A 215 12.46 12.27 -14.60
C LEU A 215 12.89 10.81 -14.43
N ARG A 216 13.44 10.19 -15.48
CA ARG A 216 14.02 8.83 -15.39
C ARG A 216 15.20 8.80 -14.41
N LYS A 217 16.10 9.78 -14.47
CA LYS A 217 17.23 9.92 -13.51
C LYS A 217 16.71 10.09 -12.08
N ALA A 218 15.72 10.96 -11.86
CA ALA A 218 15.10 11.14 -10.55
C ALA A 218 14.46 9.87 -10.00
N ALA A 219 13.83 9.04 -10.86
CA ALA A 219 13.27 7.75 -10.46
C ALA A 219 14.37 6.75 -10.05
N ILE A 220 15.50 6.73 -10.77
CA ILE A 220 16.67 5.91 -10.41
C ILE A 220 17.24 6.38 -9.07
N GLU A 221 17.50 7.68 -8.89
CA GLU A 221 17.98 8.23 -7.61
C GLU A 221 17.04 7.92 -6.46
N LYS A 222 15.72 8.02 -6.68
CA LYS A 222 14.71 7.68 -5.67
C LYS A 222 14.81 6.21 -5.24
N SER A 223 15.10 5.31 -6.19
CA SER A 223 15.30 3.88 -5.88
C SER A 223 16.58 3.63 -5.07
N VAL A 224 17.66 4.35 -5.38
CA VAL A 224 18.94 4.29 -4.65
C VAL A 224 18.80 4.84 -3.24
N VAL A 225 18.17 6.01 -3.07
CA VAL A 225 17.90 6.58 -1.75
C VAL A 225 17.05 5.63 -0.92
N LYS A 226 16.06 4.95 -1.53
CA LYS A 226 15.23 3.97 -0.84
C LYS A 226 16.02 2.73 -0.39
N SER A 227 16.99 2.25 -1.18
CA SER A 227 17.84 1.13 -0.75
C SER A 227 18.78 1.55 0.38
N LEU A 228 19.34 2.77 0.33
CA LEU A 228 20.16 3.35 1.40
C LEU A 228 19.37 3.53 2.71
N MET A 229 18.14 4.03 2.63
CA MET A 229 17.27 4.12 3.80
C MET A 229 17.04 2.74 4.43
N LYS A 230 16.91 1.69 3.61
CA LYS A 230 16.72 0.32 4.10
C LYS A 230 17.98 -0.24 4.76
N SER A 231 19.18 0.01 4.21
CA SER A 231 20.44 -0.44 4.83
C SER A 231 20.69 0.26 6.16
N GLU A 232 20.33 1.54 6.29
CA GLU A 232 20.45 2.32 7.52
C GLU A 232 19.31 2.06 8.53
N GLY A 233 18.35 1.18 8.23
CA GLY A 233 17.22 0.87 9.11
C GLY A 233 16.18 1.99 9.24
N ILE A 234 16.15 2.94 8.31
CA ILE A 234 15.24 4.08 8.30
C ILE A 234 13.91 3.67 7.68
N GLN A 235 12.87 3.57 8.50
CA GLN A 235 11.49 3.47 8.02
C GLN A 235 10.99 4.88 7.63
N GLY A 236 10.67 5.10 6.36
CA GLY A 236 10.22 6.40 5.87
C GLY A 236 9.99 6.43 4.36
N PHE A 237 9.82 7.62 3.82
CA PHE A 237 9.60 7.85 2.39
C PHE A 237 10.83 8.50 1.76
N ALA A 238 11.20 8.05 0.56
CA ALA A 238 12.24 8.68 -0.26
C ALA A 238 11.56 9.57 -1.30
N GLU A 239 12.00 10.82 -1.43
CA GLU A 239 11.51 11.75 -2.45
C GLU A 239 12.68 12.40 -3.20
N VAL A 240 12.51 12.61 -4.50
CA VAL A 240 13.51 13.28 -5.35
C VAL A 240 12.79 14.35 -6.14
N VAL A 241 13.28 15.59 -6.03
CA VAL A 241 12.70 16.76 -6.69
C VAL A 241 13.65 17.23 -7.79
N VAL A 242 13.12 17.37 -9.01
CA VAL A 242 13.86 17.94 -10.14
C VAL A 242 13.63 19.45 -10.16
N SER A 243 14.71 20.23 -10.11
CA SER A 243 14.64 21.70 -10.03
C SER A 243 15.86 22.34 -10.71
N PRO A 244 15.75 23.57 -11.25
CA PRO A 244 16.89 24.27 -11.84
C PRO A 244 17.97 24.64 -10.82
N SER A 245 17.62 24.75 -9.53
CA SER A 245 18.58 25.05 -8.47
C SER A 245 18.29 24.25 -7.21
N TRP A 246 19.34 23.79 -6.53
CA TRP A 246 19.23 23.10 -5.25
C TRP A 246 18.46 23.91 -4.21
N ALA A 247 18.66 25.23 -4.17
CA ALA A 247 17.99 26.11 -3.20
C ALA A 247 16.47 26.19 -3.45
N GLU A 248 16.06 26.27 -4.73
CA GLU A 248 14.65 26.29 -5.12
C GLU A 248 13.99 24.94 -4.87
N GLY A 249 14.61 23.85 -5.31
CA GLY A 249 14.11 22.49 -5.07
C GLY A 249 13.98 22.16 -3.59
N THR A 250 14.93 22.62 -2.76
CA THR A 250 14.85 22.46 -1.31
C THR A 250 13.71 23.30 -0.71
N SER A 251 13.47 24.50 -1.25
CA SER A 251 12.35 25.35 -0.84
C SER A 251 11.00 24.69 -1.15
N TYR A 252 10.87 24.07 -2.33
CA TYR A 252 9.66 23.34 -2.72
C TYR A 252 9.38 22.16 -1.79
N ILE A 253 10.38 21.31 -1.54
CA ILE A 253 10.16 20.13 -0.69
C ILE A 253 9.91 20.52 0.77
N ILE A 254 10.51 21.59 1.28
CA ILE A 254 10.21 22.08 2.63
C ILE A 254 8.75 22.49 2.76
N GLN A 255 8.16 23.10 1.73
CA GLN A 255 6.77 23.57 1.76
C GLN A 255 5.77 22.44 1.46
N LEU A 256 6.08 21.56 0.51
CA LEU A 256 5.14 20.59 -0.05
C LEU A 256 5.27 19.17 0.50
N ALA A 257 6.32 18.86 1.27
CA ALA A 257 6.49 17.52 1.81
C ALA A 257 5.38 17.14 2.81
N GLY A 258 4.81 15.95 2.63
CA GLY A 258 3.73 15.42 3.48
C GLY A 258 2.38 15.41 2.77
N ILE A 259 1.37 14.87 3.44
CA ILE A 259 -0.02 14.80 2.96
C ILE A 259 -0.96 15.03 4.16
N GLY A 260 -1.81 16.06 4.08
CA GLY A 260 -2.80 16.39 5.10
C GLY A 260 -2.19 16.55 6.50
N GLY A 261 -2.77 15.87 7.50
CA GLY A 261 -2.29 15.89 8.88
C GLY A 261 -0.90 15.30 9.13
N ILE A 262 -0.25 14.67 8.14
CA ILE A 262 1.12 14.15 8.29
C ILE A 262 2.07 14.99 7.42
N SER A 263 2.83 15.87 8.06
CA SER A 263 3.83 16.70 7.41
C SER A 263 5.07 16.88 8.31
N PRO A 264 6.28 16.95 7.73
CA PRO A 264 7.49 17.09 8.52
C PRO A 264 7.53 18.47 9.18
N ASN A 265 7.77 18.47 10.49
CA ASN A 265 7.89 19.68 11.32
C ASN A 265 9.34 20.05 11.65
N THR A 266 10.30 19.20 11.28
CA THR A 266 11.74 19.39 11.51
C THR A 266 12.50 19.17 10.22
N VAL A 267 13.30 20.15 9.80
CA VAL A 267 14.20 20.03 8.65
C VAL A 267 15.60 19.70 9.17
N MET A 268 16.15 18.57 8.72
CA MET A 268 17.49 18.12 9.05
C MET A 268 18.40 18.25 7.83
N LEU A 269 19.55 18.89 8.00
CA LEU A 269 20.51 19.12 6.94
C LEU A 269 21.95 19.11 7.45
N THR A 270 22.90 18.94 6.55
CA THR A 270 24.33 18.99 6.87
C THR A 270 24.84 20.43 6.95
N TRP A 271 25.77 20.68 7.86
CA TRP A 271 26.49 21.94 7.93
C TRP A 271 27.36 22.11 6.67
N PRO A 272 27.37 23.30 6.02
CA PRO A 272 28.17 23.52 4.83
C PRO A 272 29.67 23.59 5.18
N SER A 273 30.39 22.49 4.93
CA SER A 273 31.86 22.48 5.00
C SER A 273 32.46 23.39 3.92
N ASN A 274 33.56 24.07 4.25
CA ASN A 274 34.29 24.97 3.35
C ASN A 274 33.44 26.15 2.83
N TRP A 275 32.47 26.62 3.61
CA TRP A 275 31.63 27.77 3.26
C TRP A 275 32.41 29.08 3.05
N GLN A 276 33.59 29.20 3.68
CA GLN A 276 34.48 30.36 3.52
C GLN A 276 35.10 30.43 2.12
N THR A 277 35.42 29.29 1.52
CA THR A 277 35.99 29.22 0.16
C THR A 277 34.91 29.10 -0.92
N GLN A 278 33.71 28.62 -0.55
CA GLN A 278 32.57 28.45 -1.45
C GLN A 278 31.34 29.20 -0.94
N PRO A 279 31.20 30.50 -1.26
CA PRO A 279 30.12 31.35 -0.72
C PRO A 279 28.72 30.88 -1.16
N LEU A 280 28.61 30.18 -2.29
CA LEU A 280 27.34 29.64 -2.78
C LEU A 280 26.74 28.60 -1.81
N LYS A 281 27.57 27.79 -1.15
CA LYS A 281 27.12 26.83 -0.12
C LYS A 281 26.56 27.56 1.11
N ALA A 282 27.19 28.65 1.51
CA ALA A 282 26.71 29.49 2.62
C ALA A 282 25.36 30.12 2.28
N LYS A 283 25.24 30.67 1.06
CA LYS A 283 24.00 31.26 0.56
C LYS A 283 22.86 30.25 0.51
N ASN A 284 23.09 29.07 -0.08
CA ASN A 284 22.10 28.00 -0.16
C ASN A 284 21.66 27.52 1.22
N PHE A 285 22.59 27.35 2.16
CA PHE A 285 22.27 27.01 3.54
C PHE A 285 21.42 28.08 4.22
N ALA A 286 21.78 29.37 4.07
CA ALA A 286 21.01 30.48 4.61
C ALA A 286 19.60 30.56 4.02
N THR A 287 19.43 30.31 2.72
CA THR A 287 18.11 30.22 2.07
C THR A 287 17.27 29.11 2.70
N VAL A 288 17.83 27.92 2.90
CA VAL A 288 17.12 26.81 3.55
C VAL A 288 16.73 27.14 4.98
N LEU A 289 17.62 27.77 5.75
CA LEU A 289 17.30 28.25 7.10
C LEU A 289 16.13 29.22 7.09
N HIS A 290 16.19 30.23 6.21
CA HIS A 290 15.12 31.21 6.07
C HIS A 290 13.78 30.55 5.73
N MET A 291 13.77 29.62 4.76
CA MET A 291 12.54 28.93 4.35
C MET A 291 11.97 28.02 5.44
N ALA A 292 12.82 27.32 6.18
CA ALA A 292 12.37 26.49 7.31
C ALA A 292 11.79 27.35 8.44
N LEU A 293 12.40 28.50 8.74
CA LEU A 293 11.89 29.46 9.73
C LEU A 293 10.54 30.07 9.31
N VAL A 294 10.42 30.51 8.05
CA VAL A 294 9.16 31.05 7.49
C VAL A 294 8.06 29.98 7.54
N SER A 295 8.41 28.73 7.26
CA SER A 295 7.49 27.58 7.33
C SER A 295 7.19 27.11 8.76
N LYS A 296 7.71 27.82 9.79
CA LYS A 296 7.58 27.48 11.22
C LYS A 296 8.05 26.06 11.56
N LYS A 297 9.11 25.58 10.88
CA LYS A 297 9.71 24.26 11.12
C LYS A 297 10.94 24.38 12.01
N ALA A 298 11.14 23.40 12.87
CA ALA A 298 12.38 23.25 13.60
C ALA A 298 13.53 22.91 12.63
N ILE A 299 14.74 23.29 12.98
CA ILE A 299 15.92 23.07 12.13
C ILE A 299 16.95 22.30 12.93
N LEU A 300 17.51 21.25 12.31
CA LEU A 300 18.61 20.48 12.86
C LEU A 300 19.77 20.45 11.87
N ALA A 301 20.79 21.28 12.13
CA ALA A 301 21.99 21.36 11.30
C ALA A 301 23.12 20.52 11.91
N VAL A 302 23.52 19.45 11.22
CA VAL A 302 24.52 18.51 11.72
C VAL A 302 25.91 18.92 11.23
N LYS A 303 26.80 19.29 12.14
CA LYS A 303 28.20 19.63 11.85
C LYS A 303 29.12 18.46 12.20
N GLY A 304 30.13 18.22 11.37
CA GLY A 304 31.11 17.15 11.62
C GLY A 304 30.56 15.75 11.31
N VAL A 305 29.74 15.64 10.26
CA VAL A 305 29.05 14.39 9.86
C VAL A 305 30.01 13.21 9.72
N HIS A 306 31.23 13.44 9.23
CA HIS A 306 32.24 12.38 9.07
C HIS A 306 32.78 11.80 10.39
N ASN A 307 32.59 12.50 11.51
CA ASN A 307 33.07 12.09 12.83
C ASN A 307 31.95 11.48 13.69
N LEU A 308 30.75 11.30 13.12
CA LEU A 308 29.65 10.67 13.82
C LEU A 308 29.88 9.15 13.92
N PRO A 309 29.49 8.54 15.05
CA PRO A 309 29.62 7.11 15.29
C PRO A 309 28.64 6.26 14.47
#